data_AF-A0AA47NY15-F1
#
_entry.id   AF-A0AA47NY15-F1
#
_cell.length_a   1.000
_cell.length_b   1.000
_cell.length_c   1.000
_cell.angle_alpha   90.00
_cell.angle_beta   90.00
_cell.angle_gamma   90.00
#
_symmetry.space_group_name_H-M   'P 1'
#
loop_
_entity.id
_entity.type
_entity.pdbx_description
1 polymer ?
#
loop_
_entity_poly.entity_id
_entity_poly.type
_entity_poly.pdbx_seq_one_letter_code
_entity_poly.pdbx_strand_id
1 'polypeptide(L)'
;MVKAFPGDYMHQCCLGVMRKLLLLWTRVRTEVRMSRAQIAQVNNRLIALRKVIPTCFARRPRSLDELDRWKATEFRQFMLYTGKVVLRGILQENLFDHFMTFSTAMCILVSPELAVSHTCYAHNLLQFFVDRGGILYGPQFKVYNVHSLLHLAADVTSLGSLDHFSAFPFESHLHHIKNMVRSGKNPLMEIANRLEETIPMKLPETRPENMVKEGAVFILSPGECCEVVSLTDNAETVLCRVYTNLQSYLLTPCDSRIYGAFRAKTRASEMRLLHRSCLVKLAFVIKEPHGHRVVVTVLHTI
;
A
#
# COMPACT_ATOMS: atom_id res chain seq x y z
N MET A 1 9.49 22.95 -13.23
CA MET A 1 8.14 22.42 -12.97
C MET A 1 7.36 23.49 -12.21
N VAL A 2 6.05 23.62 -12.45
CA VAL A 2 5.20 24.61 -11.79
C VAL A 2 4.98 24.18 -10.33
N LYS A 3 5.43 25.00 -9.36
CA LYS A 3 5.34 24.69 -7.91
C LYS A 3 3.90 24.65 -7.37
N ALA A 4 2.91 25.11 -8.15
CA ALA A 4 1.52 25.26 -7.73
C ALA A 4 0.66 24.01 -7.95
N PHE A 5 1.11 23.04 -8.77
CA PHE A 5 0.35 21.83 -9.08
C PHE A 5 1.23 20.60 -8.82
N PRO A 6 1.15 20.00 -7.61
CA PRO A 6 1.93 18.83 -7.28
C PRO A 6 1.53 17.63 -8.14
N GLY A 7 2.46 16.72 -8.36
CA GLY A 7 2.17 15.46 -9.05
C GLY A 7 1.32 14.54 -8.17
N ASP A 8 0.08 14.25 -8.59
CA ASP A 8 -0.74 13.28 -7.87
C ASP A 8 -0.21 11.85 -8.05
N TYR A 9 0.13 11.20 -6.95
CA TYR A 9 0.73 9.86 -6.97
C TYR A 9 -0.27 8.76 -7.34
N MET A 10 -1.58 8.98 -7.16
CA MET A 10 -2.59 8.01 -7.59
C MET A 10 -2.51 7.82 -9.11
N HIS A 11 -2.48 8.92 -9.87
CA HIS A 11 -2.35 8.88 -11.32
C HIS A 11 -0.92 8.55 -11.78
N GLN A 12 0.08 9.24 -11.24
CA GLN A 12 1.46 9.11 -11.73
C GLN A 12 2.09 7.79 -11.31
N CYS A 13 1.99 7.42 -10.02
CA CYS A 13 2.68 6.25 -9.48
C CYS A 13 1.82 4.99 -9.61
N CYS A 14 0.56 5.02 -9.16
CA CYS A 14 -0.28 3.82 -9.15
C CYS A 14 -0.76 3.46 -10.56
N LEU A 15 -1.49 4.36 -11.23
CA LEU A 15 -2.04 4.12 -12.57
C LEU A 15 -1.01 4.29 -13.70
N GLY A 16 0.09 5.01 -13.43
CA GLY A 16 1.18 5.24 -14.38
C GLY A 16 2.30 4.21 -14.23
N VAL A 17 3.19 4.42 -13.28
CA VAL A 17 4.45 3.65 -13.14
C VAL A 17 4.21 2.19 -12.75
N MET A 18 3.45 1.93 -11.69
CA MET A 18 3.19 0.57 -11.21
C MET A 18 2.43 -0.25 -12.26
N ARG A 19 1.40 0.34 -12.88
CA ARG A 19 0.69 -0.29 -14.00
C ARG A 19 1.63 -0.60 -15.17
N LYS A 20 2.49 0.34 -15.56
CA LYS A 20 3.48 0.13 -16.63
C LYS A 20 4.41 -1.04 -16.32
N LEU A 21 4.97 -1.10 -15.11
CA LEU A 21 5.84 -2.21 -14.68
C LEU A 21 5.11 -3.56 -14.80
N LEU A 22 3.89 -3.67 -14.28
CA LEU A 22 3.11 -4.91 -14.35
C LEU A 22 2.79 -5.31 -15.80
N LEU A 23 2.48 -4.35 -16.68
CA LEU A 23 2.24 -4.63 -18.10
C LEU A 23 3.50 -5.13 -18.81
N LEU A 24 4.67 -4.54 -18.52
CA LEU A 24 5.95 -5.01 -19.05
C LEU A 24 6.24 -6.45 -18.62
N TRP A 25 6.03 -6.77 -17.34
CA TRP A 25 6.31 -8.11 -16.83
C TRP A 25 5.29 -9.17 -17.25
N THR A 26 4.10 -8.80 -17.74
CA THR A 26 3.00 -9.77 -17.97
C THR A 26 2.47 -9.82 -19.40
N ARG A 27 2.42 -8.69 -20.11
CA ARG A 27 1.75 -8.56 -21.42
C ARG A 27 2.73 -8.35 -22.57
N VAL A 28 3.70 -7.47 -22.39
CA VAL A 28 4.61 -7.06 -23.47
C VAL A 28 5.62 -8.17 -23.77
N ARG A 29 5.75 -8.56 -25.05
CA ARG A 29 6.75 -9.55 -25.50
C ARG A 29 8.15 -8.93 -25.45
N THR A 30 8.77 -9.00 -24.28
CA THR A 30 10.12 -8.51 -23.98
C THR A 30 10.86 -9.53 -23.14
N GLU A 31 12.18 -9.43 -23.04
CA GLU A 31 13.03 -10.33 -22.24
C GLU A 31 12.75 -10.24 -20.73
N VAL A 32 12.16 -9.12 -20.28
CA VAL A 32 11.76 -8.88 -18.90
C VAL A 32 10.43 -9.55 -18.52
N ARG A 33 9.75 -10.16 -19.50
CA ARG A 33 8.42 -10.74 -19.30
C ARG A 33 8.52 -12.06 -18.54
N MET A 34 7.69 -12.19 -17.51
CA MET A 34 7.49 -13.47 -16.82
C MET A 34 6.83 -14.50 -17.75
N SER A 35 7.26 -15.76 -17.64
CA SER A 35 6.61 -16.89 -18.28
C SER A 35 5.18 -17.08 -17.76
N ARG A 36 4.35 -17.83 -18.50
CA ARG A 36 2.99 -18.17 -18.06
C ARG A 36 2.98 -18.89 -16.71
N ALA A 37 3.95 -19.78 -16.46
CA ALA A 37 4.09 -20.49 -15.20
C ALA A 37 4.41 -19.54 -14.04
N GLN A 38 5.34 -18.60 -14.24
CA GLN A 38 5.65 -17.57 -13.25
C GLN A 38 4.44 -16.68 -12.94
N ILE A 39 3.69 -16.24 -13.98
CA ILE A 39 2.46 -15.45 -13.78
C ILE A 39 1.43 -16.24 -12.97
N ALA A 40 1.22 -17.53 -13.28
CA ALA A 40 0.32 -18.39 -12.53
C ALA A 40 0.74 -18.53 -11.05
N GLN A 41 2.04 -18.63 -10.77
CA GLN A 41 2.55 -18.63 -9.39
C GLN A 41 2.25 -17.32 -8.67
N VAL A 42 2.46 -16.16 -9.32
CA VAL A 42 2.14 -14.84 -8.74
C VAL A 42 0.63 -14.73 -8.47
N ASN A 43 -0.22 -15.19 -9.39
CA ASN A 43 -1.67 -15.19 -9.22
C ASN A 43 -2.10 -16.05 -8.03
N ASN A 44 -1.54 -17.25 -7.88
CA ASN A 44 -1.81 -18.12 -6.74
C ASN A 44 -1.41 -17.45 -5.42
N ARG A 45 -0.25 -16.78 -5.38
CA ARG A 45 0.18 -16.01 -4.19
C ARG A 45 -0.78 -14.85 -3.91
N LEU A 46 -1.19 -14.08 -4.91
CA LEU A 46 -2.17 -12.99 -4.75
C LEU A 46 -3.52 -13.49 -4.22
N ILE A 47 -4.04 -14.60 -4.74
CA ILE A 47 -5.29 -15.22 -4.28
C ILE A 47 -5.17 -15.68 -2.83
N ALA A 48 -4.04 -16.29 -2.45
CA ALA A 48 -3.79 -16.70 -1.07
C ALA A 48 -3.79 -15.50 -0.11
N LEU A 49 -3.26 -14.35 -0.53
CA LEU A 49 -3.25 -13.13 0.28
C LEU A 49 -4.64 -12.56 0.57
N ARG A 50 -5.67 -12.88 -0.23
CA ARG A 50 -7.04 -12.37 -0.03
C ARG A 50 -7.57 -12.62 1.37
N LYS A 51 -7.16 -13.71 2.03
CA LYS A 51 -7.62 -14.09 3.38
C LYS A 51 -7.00 -13.23 4.49
N VAL A 52 -5.81 -12.67 4.27
CA VAL A 52 -5.05 -11.96 5.32
C VAL A 52 -5.09 -10.44 5.21
N ILE A 53 -5.51 -9.90 4.06
CA ILE A 53 -5.62 -8.44 3.88
C ILE A 53 -6.65 -7.85 4.88
N PRO A 54 -6.35 -6.78 5.61
CA PRO A 54 -7.31 -6.13 6.50
C PRO A 54 -8.49 -5.48 5.76
N THR A 55 -9.56 -5.20 6.48
CA THR A 55 -10.76 -4.52 5.94
C THR A 55 -10.56 -3.03 5.65
N CYS A 56 -9.49 -2.42 6.14
CA CYS A 56 -9.13 -1.04 5.81
C CYS A 56 -8.69 -0.88 4.34
N PHE A 57 -8.35 -1.98 3.66
CA PHE A 57 -8.08 -1.94 2.23
C PHE A 57 -9.40 -1.98 1.47
N ALA A 58 -9.62 -0.97 0.62
CA ALA A 58 -10.83 -0.87 -0.22
C ALA A 58 -11.08 -2.10 -1.10
N ARG A 59 -10.04 -2.85 -1.45
CA ARG A 59 -10.12 -4.04 -2.31
C ARG A 59 -9.18 -5.16 -1.85
N ARG A 60 -9.62 -6.40 -2.07
CA ARG A 60 -8.80 -7.60 -1.92
C ARG A 60 -7.93 -7.80 -3.17
N PRO A 61 -6.74 -8.40 -3.04
CA PRO A 61 -5.89 -8.70 -4.19
C PRO A 61 -6.63 -9.55 -5.22
N ARG A 62 -6.45 -9.19 -6.50
CA ARG A 62 -6.97 -9.92 -7.66
C ARG A 62 -5.83 -10.52 -8.47
N SER A 63 -6.19 -11.39 -9.41
CA SER A 63 -5.22 -11.99 -10.33
C SER A 63 -4.61 -10.91 -11.25
N LEU A 64 -3.36 -11.10 -11.67
CA LEU A 64 -2.74 -10.33 -12.76
C LEU A 64 -3.42 -10.57 -14.10
N ASP A 65 -4.29 -11.58 -14.22
CA ASP A 65 -5.11 -11.78 -15.43
C ASP A 65 -6.14 -10.67 -15.59
N GLU A 66 -6.61 -10.08 -14.48
CA GLU A 66 -7.57 -8.97 -14.46
C GLU A 66 -6.91 -7.58 -14.45
N LEU A 67 -5.62 -7.50 -14.73
CA LEU A 67 -4.82 -6.26 -14.58
C LEU A 67 -5.44 -5.04 -15.27
N ASP A 68 -6.09 -5.22 -16.42
CA ASP A 68 -6.74 -4.14 -17.17
C ASP A 68 -7.95 -3.53 -16.44
N ARG A 69 -8.52 -4.27 -15.47
CA ARG A 69 -9.66 -3.86 -14.64
C ARG A 69 -9.25 -3.39 -13.25
N TRP A 70 -7.95 -3.39 -12.93
CA TRP A 70 -7.47 -2.92 -11.63
C TRP A 70 -7.70 -1.41 -11.47
N LYS A 71 -8.12 -1.01 -10.27
CA LYS A 71 -8.21 0.41 -9.89
C LYS A 71 -6.92 0.87 -9.21
N ALA A 72 -6.77 2.19 -9.06
CA ALA A 72 -5.61 2.78 -8.44
C ALA A 72 -5.30 2.22 -7.03
N THR A 73 -6.33 1.91 -6.24
CA THR A 73 -6.19 1.31 -4.90
C THR A 73 -5.52 -0.07 -4.92
N GLU A 74 -5.70 -0.85 -5.99
CA GLU A 74 -5.09 -2.18 -6.14
C GLU A 74 -3.64 -2.05 -6.59
N PHE A 75 -3.34 -1.11 -7.49
CA PHE A 75 -1.96 -0.75 -7.82
C PHE A 75 -1.21 -0.21 -6.60
N ARG A 76 -1.86 0.63 -5.77
CA ARG A 76 -1.30 1.10 -4.50
C ARG A 76 -1.01 -0.06 -3.56
N GLN A 77 -1.97 -0.98 -3.41
CA GLN A 77 -1.80 -2.17 -2.57
C GLN A 77 -0.63 -3.05 -3.03
N PHE A 78 -0.50 -3.26 -4.34
CA PHE A 78 0.60 -4.02 -4.93
C PHE A 78 1.95 -3.32 -4.74
N MET A 79 2.01 -2.04 -5.05
CA MET A 79 3.20 -1.20 -4.95
C MET A 79 3.72 -1.13 -3.52
N LEU A 80 2.86 -0.88 -2.54
CA LEU A 80 3.28 -0.66 -1.16
C LEU A 80 3.44 -1.97 -0.36
N TYR A 81 2.68 -3.02 -0.68
CA TYR A 81 2.59 -4.19 0.19
C TYR A 81 2.78 -5.52 -0.53
N THR A 82 1.82 -5.92 -1.37
CA THR A 82 1.75 -7.33 -1.82
C THR A 82 2.83 -7.69 -2.84
N GLY A 83 3.27 -6.73 -3.66
CA GLY A 83 4.30 -6.93 -4.68
C GLY A 83 5.61 -7.48 -4.12
N LYS A 84 6.04 -6.98 -2.94
CA LYS A 84 7.28 -7.38 -2.25
C LYS A 84 7.31 -8.86 -1.87
N VAL A 85 6.14 -9.47 -1.72
CA VAL A 85 5.97 -10.87 -1.32
C VAL A 85 5.68 -11.75 -2.53
N VAL A 86 4.75 -11.32 -3.38
CA VAL A 86 4.30 -12.17 -4.49
C VAL A 86 5.33 -12.29 -5.61
N LEU A 87 6.19 -11.28 -5.80
CA LEU A 87 7.22 -11.30 -6.85
C LEU A 87 8.54 -11.97 -6.42
N ARG A 88 8.79 -12.09 -5.10
CA ARG A 88 10.06 -12.56 -4.55
C ARG A 88 10.35 -13.99 -4.99
N GLY A 89 11.52 -14.21 -5.59
CA GLY A 89 11.93 -15.52 -6.12
C GLY A 89 11.17 -15.98 -7.37
N ILE A 90 10.37 -15.10 -7.99
CA ILE A 90 9.68 -15.37 -9.27
C ILE A 90 10.17 -14.39 -10.33
N LEU A 91 10.13 -13.09 -10.05
CA LEU A 91 10.64 -12.07 -10.95
C LEU A 91 12.19 -12.12 -10.97
N GLN A 92 12.81 -11.82 -12.12
CA GLN A 92 14.26 -11.76 -12.26
C GLN A 92 14.83 -10.79 -11.21
N GLU A 93 15.96 -11.16 -10.58
CA GLU A 93 16.50 -10.48 -9.39
C GLU A 93 16.76 -8.99 -9.64
N ASN A 94 17.40 -8.65 -10.77
CA ASN A 94 17.62 -7.26 -11.19
C ASN A 94 16.33 -6.44 -11.33
N LEU A 95 15.24 -7.04 -11.81
CA LEU A 95 13.93 -6.39 -11.94
C LEU A 95 13.21 -6.29 -10.59
N PHE A 96 13.37 -7.30 -9.74
CA PHE A 96 12.84 -7.30 -8.38
C PHE A 96 13.50 -6.22 -7.53
N ASP A 97 14.84 -6.10 -7.56
CA ASP A 97 15.57 -5.05 -6.85
C ASP A 97 15.18 -3.67 -7.35
N HIS A 98 15.03 -3.50 -8.67
CA HIS A 98 14.54 -2.27 -9.27
C HIS A 98 13.12 -1.92 -8.79
N PHE A 99 12.21 -2.89 -8.76
CA PHE A 99 10.88 -2.72 -8.17
C PHE A 99 10.97 -2.36 -6.68
N MET A 100 11.83 -3.02 -5.92
CA MET A 100 12.00 -2.78 -4.49
C MET A 100 12.51 -1.37 -4.20
N THR A 101 13.36 -0.80 -5.04
CA THR A 101 13.78 0.61 -4.97
C THR A 101 12.58 1.55 -5.07
N PHE A 102 11.75 1.40 -6.10
CA PHE A 102 10.53 2.21 -6.26
C PHE A 102 9.54 1.99 -5.13
N SER A 103 9.28 0.72 -4.80
CA SER A 103 8.36 0.32 -3.75
C SER A 103 8.75 0.88 -2.38
N THR A 104 10.06 0.90 -2.06
CA THR A 104 10.59 1.45 -0.81
C THR A 104 10.48 2.97 -0.77
N ALA A 105 10.83 3.66 -1.86
CA ALA A 105 10.67 5.10 -1.96
C ALA A 105 9.20 5.52 -1.74
N MET A 106 8.26 4.80 -2.36
CA MET A 106 6.83 5.06 -2.20
C MET A 106 6.35 4.78 -0.78
N CYS A 107 6.82 3.72 -0.11
CA CYS A 107 6.52 3.48 1.30
C CYS A 107 6.96 4.64 2.21
N ILE A 108 8.14 5.21 1.95
CA ILE A 108 8.65 6.37 2.70
C ILE A 108 7.77 7.60 2.46
N LEU A 109 7.52 7.93 1.19
CA LEU A 109 6.82 9.17 0.83
C LEU A 109 5.32 9.15 1.16
N VAL A 110 4.69 7.97 1.25
CA VAL A 110 3.28 7.83 1.67
C VAL A 110 3.11 7.94 3.18
N SER A 111 4.09 7.48 3.97
CA SER A 111 3.97 7.52 5.44
C SER A 111 4.29 8.92 5.98
N PRO A 112 3.38 9.56 6.74
CA PRO A 112 3.63 10.89 7.32
C PRO A 112 4.93 10.98 8.14
N GLU A 113 5.23 9.95 8.92
CA GLU A 113 6.40 9.92 9.79
C GLU A 113 7.71 9.72 9.01
N LEU A 114 7.69 8.82 8.02
CA LEU A 114 8.87 8.54 7.19
C LEU A 114 9.14 9.66 6.19
N ALA A 115 8.10 10.33 5.70
CA ALA A 115 8.21 11.51 4.86
C ALA A 115 9.00 12.63 5.54
N VAL A 116 8.87 12.81 6.86
CA VAL A 116 9.66 13.82 7.57
C VAL A 116 11.13 13.41 7.68
N SER A 117 11.40 12.14 7.97
CA SER A 117 12.74 11.68 8.37
C SER A 117 13.60 11.14 7.22
N HIS A 118 13.01 10.64 6.13
CA HIS A 118 13.70 9.86 5.10
C HIS A 118 13.44 10.36 3.66
N THR A 119 12.86 11.54 3.46
CA THR A 119 12.54 12.04 2.11
C THR A 119 13.76 12.20 1.21
N CYS A 120 14.91 12.63 1.73
CA CYS A 120 16.15 12.71 0.95
C CYS A 120 16.59 11.32 0.45
N TYR A 121 16.46 10.29 1.30
CA TYR A 121 16.76 8.92 0.89
C TYR A 121 15.77 8.41 -0.17
N ALA A 122 14.48 8.71 -0.02
CA ALA A 122 13.48 8.37 -1.03
C ALA A 122 13.77 9.06 -2.38
N HIS A 123 14.24 10.31 -2.38
CA HIS A 123 14.69 10.99 -3.60
C HIS A 123 15.80 10.21 -4.31
N ASN A 124 16.84 9.80 -3.57
CA ASN A 124 17.96 9.03 -4.12
C ASN A 124 17.50 7.68 -4.70
N LEU A 125 16.57 7.01 -4.03
CA LEU A 125 15.96 5.78 -4.55
C LEU A 125 15.21 6.03 -5.88
N LEU A 126 14.43 7.11 -5.97
CA LEU A 126 13.71 7.45 -7.20
C LEU A 126 14.66 7.84 -8.33
N GLN A 127 15.74 8.56 -8.04
CA GLN A 127 16.79 8.86 -9.01
C GLN A 127 17.41 7.57 -9.57
N PHE A 128 17.82 6.65 -8.69
CA PHE A 128 18.34 5.34 -9.09
C PHE A 128 17.32 4.55 -9.92
N PHE A 129 16.04 4.56 -9.53
CA PHE A 129 14.97 3.87 -10.25
C PHE A 129 14.81 4.40 -11.68
N VAL A 130 14.79 5.72 -11.87
CA VAL A 130 14.64 6.35 -13.18
C VAL A 130 15.84 6.04 -14.08
N ASP A 131 17.06 6.15 -13.54
CA ASP A 131 18.29 5.92 -14.29
C ASP A 131 18.45 4.46 -14.68
N ARG A 132 18.27 3.54 -13.72
CA ARG A 132 18.41 2.10 -13.96
C ARG A 132 17.29 1.54 -14.83
N GLY A 133 16.09 2.11 -14.76
CA GLY A 133 14.94 1.66 -15.54
C GLY A 133 15.16 1.74 -17.05
N GLY A 134 15.87 2.76 -17.54
CA GLY A 134 16.22 2.86 -18.96
C GLY A 134 17.14 1.74 -19.46
N ILE A 135 18.01 1.23 -18.59
CA ILE A 135 18.91 0.11 -18.90
C ILE A 135 18.13 -1.21 -18.91
N LEU A 136 17.25 -1.42 -17.92
CA LEU A 136 16.51 -2.67 -17.75
C LEU A 136 15.38 -2.87 -18.77
N TYR A 137 14.67 -1.79 -19.11
CA TYR A 137 13.46 -1.85 -19.93
C TYR A 137 13.60 -1.18 -21.29
N GLY A 138 14.77 -0.59 -21.58
CA GLY A 138 15.03 0.18 -22.79
C GLY A 138 14.63 1.66 -22.69
N PRO A 139 15.00 2.48 -23.70
CA PRO A 139 14.79 3.93 -23.70
C PRO A 139 13.31 4.34 -23.57
N GLN A 140 12.38 3.54 -24.08
CA GLN A 140 10.93 3.71 -23.98
C GLN A 140 10.40 3.64 -22.53
N PHE A 141 11.24 3.25 -21.56
CA PHE A 141 10.86 3.27 -20.15
C PHE A 141 10.67 4.69 -19.64
N LYS A 142 11.54 5.63 -20.04
CA LYS A 142 11.59 7.01 -19.56
C LYS A 142 10.48 7.87 -20.18
N VAL A 143 9.25 7.63 -19.73
CA VAL A 143 8.07 8.43 -20.06
C VAL A 143 7.87 9.53 -19.02
N TYR A 144 6.98 10.48 -19.31
CA TYR A 144 6.64 11.59 -18.41
C TYR A 144 6.41 11.15 -16.96
N ASN A 145 5.52 10.17 -16.72
CA ASN A 145 5.21 9.67 -15.37
C ASN A 145 6.42 9.07 -14.64
N VAL A 146 7.42 8.55 -15.35
CA VAL A 146 8.65 8.02 -14.75
C VAL A 146 9.58 9.16 -14.39
N HIS A 147 9.73 10.15 -15.26
CA HIS A 147 10.56 11.32 -14.99
C HIS A 147 9.99 12.18 -13.84
N SER A 148 8.66 12.32 -13.78
CA SER A 148 8.00 13.12 -12.73
C SER A 148 8.24 12.60 -11.32
N LEU A 149 8.62 11.32 -11.16
CA LEU A 149 8.99 10.74 -9.86
C LEU A 149 10.09 11.53 -9.15
N LEU A 150 11.02 12.13 -9.90
CA LEU A 150 12.15 12.87 -9.33
C LEU A 150 11.72 14.11 -8.54
N HIS A 151 10.49 14.59 -8.77
CA HIS A 151 9.95 15.77 -8.11
C HIS A 151 9.11 15.44 -6.87
N LEU A 152 8.71 14.19 -6.68
CA LEU A 152 7.82 13.79 -5.57
C LEU A 152 8.40 14.08 -4.20
N ALA A 153 9.72 13.91 -4.01
CA ALA A 153 10.36 14.22 -2.74
C ALA A 153 10.27 15.72 -2.39
N ALA A 154 10.40 16.59 -3.39
CA ALA A 154 10.26 18.02 -3.20
C ALA A 154 8.80 18.40 -2.87
N ASP A 155 7.83 17.81 -3.59
CA ASP A 155 6.40 18.00 -3.31
C ASP A 155 6.03 17.51 -1.89
N VAL A 156 6.60 16.39 -1.45
CA VAL A 156 6.37 15.86 -0.09
C VAL A 156 6.97 16.76 0.98
N THR A 157 8.12 17.37 0.68
CA THR A 157 8.77 18.32 1.60
C THR A 157 7.91 19.57 1.80
N SER A 158 7.19 20.03 0.78
CA SER A 158 6.36 21.25 0.84
C SER A 158 4.92 21.00 1.27
N LEU A 159 4.32 19.84 0.95
CA LEU A 159 2.89 19.56 1.13
C LEU A 159 2.58 18.44 2.12
N GLY A 160 3.60 17.80 2.72
CA GLY A 160 3.43 16.63 3.59
C GLY A 160 3.43 15.32 2.79
N SER A 161 3.12 14.20 3.44
CA SER A 161 3.13 12.88 2.77
C SER A 161 2.23 12.81 1.54
N LEU A 162 2.53 11.90 0.61
CA LEU A 162 1.77 11.74 -0.64
C LEU A 162 0.26 11.53 -0.45
N ASP A 163 -0.17 10.88 0.62
CA ASP A 163 -1.60 10.70 0.92
C ASP A 163 -2.32 12.03 1.23
N HIS A 164 -1.60 13.02 1.75
CA HIS A 164 -2.15 14.31 2.19
C HIS A 164 -2.72 15.14 1.04
N PHE A 165 -2.11 15.04 -0.15
CA PHE A 165 -2.51 15.79 -1.35
C PHE A 165 -2.91 14.87 -2.52
N SER A 166 -3.28 13.63 -2.22
CA SER A 166 -3.68 12.66 -3.23
C SER A 166 -5.08 12.88 -3.78
N ALA A 167 -5.32 12.42 -5.00
CA ALA A 167 -6.64 12.47 -5.64
C ALA A 167 -7.61 11.39 -5.13
N PHE A 168 -7.19 10.46 -4.26
CA PHE A 168 -8.05 9.37 -3.78
C PHE A 168 -9.34 9.87 -3.09
N PRO A 169 -9.29 10.80 -2.11
CA PRO A 169 -10.50 11.33 -1.48
C PRO A 169 -11.36 12.13 -2.46
N PHE A 170 -10.71 12.88 -3.36
CA PHE A 170 -11.39 13.67 -4.38
C PHE A 170 -12.19 12.79 -5.35
N GLU A 171 -11.58 11.75 -5.94
CA GLU A 171 -12.29 10.86 -6.85
C GLU A 171 -13.41 10.08 -6.16
N SER A 172 -13.20 9.69 -4.90
CA SER A 172 -14.22 9.01 -4.10
C SER A 172 -15.42 9.92 -3.86
N HIS A 173 -15.18 11.18 -3.48
CA HIS A 173 -16.23 12.16 -3.28
C HIS A 173 -16.94 12.53 -4.60
N LEU A 174 -16.19 12.69 -5.68
CA LEU A 174 -16.75 12.95 -7.01
C LEU A 174 -17.66 11.81 -7.47
N HIS A 175 -17.35 10.56 -7.11
CA HIS A 175 -18.24 9.43 -7.39
C HIS A 175 -19.58 9.54 -6.64
N HIS A 176 -19.57 9.98 -5.37
CA HIS A 176 -20.81 10.25 -4.63
C HIS A 176 -21.65 11.33 -5.30
N ILE A 177 -21.03 12.44 -5.72
CA ILE A 177 -21.73 13.52 -6.44
C ILE A 177 -22.33 12.99 -7.75
N LYS A 178 -21.58 12.19 -8.52
CA LYS A 178 -22.08 11.59 -9.77
C LYS A 178 -23.31 10.71 -9.56
N ASN A 179 -23.38 9.98 -8.44
CA ASN A 179 -24.53 9.13 -8.12
C ASN A 179 -25.77 9.93 -7.68
N MET A 180 -25.63 11.21 -7.34
CA MET A 180 -26.77 12.10 -7.08
C MET A 180 -27.48 12.54 -8.36
N VAL A 181 -26.79 12.45 -9.51
CA VAL A 181 -27.34 12.83 -10.82
C VAL A 181 -27.90 11.58 -11.51
N ARG A 182 -29.22 11.51 -11.65
CA ARG A 182 -29.90 10.43 -12.38
C ARG A 182 -30.28 10.84 -13.80
N SER A 183 -30.43 12.14 -14.04
CA SER A 183 -30.80 12.69 -15.35
C SER A 183 -29.84 13.78 -15.82
N GLY A 184 -29.61 13.85 -17.13
CA GLY A 184 -28.88 14.96 -17.75
C GLY A 184 -29.66 16.29 -17.74
N LYS A 185 -30.94 16.27 -17.36
CA LYS A 185 -31.79 17.46 -17.27
C LYS A 185 -31.65 18.11 -15.89
N ASN A 186 -31.13 19.33 -15.85
CA ASN A 186 -30.92 20.13 -14.63
C ASN A 186 -30.12 19.40 -13.52
N PRO A 187 -28.92 18.89 -13.82
CA PRO A 187 -28.12 18.10 -12.86
C PRO A 187 -27.75 18.88 -11.60
N LEU A 188 -27.57 20.20 -11.69
CA LEU A 188 -27.26 21.05 -10.53
C LEU A 188 -28.41 21.12 -9.53
N MET A 189 -29.66 21.25 -10.00
CA MET A 189 -30.84 21.21 -9.12
C MET A 189 -31.00 19.83 -8.50
N GLU A 190 -30.75 18.76 -9.25
CA GLU A 190 -30.82 17.40 -8.71
C GLU A 190 -29.81 17.21 -7.56
N ILE A 191 -28.56 17.66 -7.74
CA ILE A 191 -27.54 17.65 -6.69
C ILE A 191 -27.98 18.50 -5.49
N ALA A 192 -28.45 19.74 -5.71
CA ALA A 192 -28.85 20.63 -4.63
C ALA A 192 -29.98 20.02 -3.79
N ASN A 193 -31.03 19.51 -4.44
CA ASN A 193 -32.15 18.86 -3.78
C ASN A 193 -31.70 17.62 -2.98
N ARG A 194 -30.82 16.79 -3.54
CA ARG A 194 -30.28 15.60 -2.85
C ARG A 194 -29.43 15.96 -1.64
N LEU A 195 -28.64 17.03 -1.74
CA LEU A 195 -27.88 17.54 -0.60
C LEU A 195 -28.83 18.04 0.49
N GLU A 196 -29.87 18.80 0.16
CA GLU A 196 -30.91 19.25 1.09
C GLU A 196 -31.63 18.08 1.78
N GLU A 197 -32.00 17.04 1.04
CA GLU A 197 -32.58 15.81 1.58
C GLU A 197 -31.67 15.10 2.61
N THR A 198 -30.35 15.23 2.46
CA THR A 198 -29.35 14.50 3.29
C THR A 198 -28.93 15.29 4.53
N ILE A 199 -29.27 16.59 4.63
CA ILE A 199 -28.81 17.49 5.70
C ILE A 199 -29.39 17.18 7.11
N PRO A 200 -30.56 16.54 7.30
CA PRO A 200 -31.02 16.16 8.64
C PRO A 200 -30.97 14.64 8.90
N MET A 201 -29.77 14.03 8.92
CA MET A 201 -29.51 12.75 9.61
C MET A 201 -28.01 12.42 9.69
N LYS A 202 -27.18 13.32 10.22
CA LYS A 202 -25.83 12.92 10.65
C LYS A 202 -25.94 12.13 11.96
N LEU A 203 -26.28 10.85 11.86
CA LEU A 203 -25.76 9.87 12.81
C LEU A 203 -24.23 10.06 12.81
N PRO A 204 -23.58 10.07 13.99
CA PRO A 204 -22.14 10.27 14.05
C PRO A 204 -21.48 9.27 13.10
N GLU A 205 -20.70 9.78 12.14
CA GLU A 205 -19.81 8.96 11.33
C GLU A 205 -19.07 8.05 12.30
N THR A 206 -19.35 6.75 12.23
CA THR A 206 -18.68 5.77 13.07
C THR A 206 -17.19 5.92 12.81
N ARG A 207 -16.50 6.51 13.78
CA ARG A 207 -15.04 6.53 13.86
C ARG A 207 -14.53 5.10 13.62
N PRO A 208 -13.28 4.92 13.17
CA PRO A 208 -12.67 3.60 13.05
C PRO A 208 -12.35 2.97 14.44
N GLU A 209 -13.29 3.01 15.38
CA GLU A 209 -13.21 2.33 16.68
C GLU A 209 -13.31 0.79 16.53
N ASN A 210 -13.78 0.30 15.38
CA ASN A 210 -13.92 -1.13 15.08
C ASN A 210 -12.68 -1.79 14.42
N MET A 211 -11.48 -1.22 14.59
CA MET A 211 -10.25 -1.81 14.04
C MET A 211 -9.68 -2.93 14.94
N VAL A 212 -9.98 -2.90 16.24
CA VAL A 212 -9.54 -3.93 17.20
C VAL A 212 -10.58 -5.06 17.19
N LYS A 213 -10.25 -6.14 16.49
CA LYS A 213 -11.08 -7.34 16.40
C LYS A 213 -10.20 -8.58 16.42
N GLU A 214 -10.79 -9.74 16.65
CA GLU A 214 -10.08 -11.02 16.58
C GLU A 214 -9.38 -11.19 15.22
N GLY A 215 -8.13 -11.62 15.26
CA GLY A 215 -7.25 -11.75 14.10
C GLY A 215 -6.63 -10.45 13.60
N ALA A 216 -6.98 -9.28 14.16
CA ALA A 216 -6.29 -8.03 13.84
C ALA A 216 -4.85 -8.07 14.34
N VAL A 217 -3.93 -7.47 13.58
CA VAL A 217 -2.50 -7.46 13.91
C VAL A 217 -2.05 -6.02 14.11
N PHE A 218 -1.23 -5.76 15.12
CA PHE A 218 -0.69 -4.43 15.41
C PHE A 218 0.81 -4.49 15.65
N ILE A 219 1.52 -3.43 15.27
CA ILE A 219 2.89 -3.17 15.75
C ILE A 219 2.77 -2.44 17.09
N LEU A 220 3.43 -2.99 18.11
CA LEU A 220 3.49 -2.41 19.45
C LEU A 220 4.70 -1.48 19.59
N SER A 221 5.85 -1.96 19.13
CA SER A 221 7.14 -1.25 19.17
C SER A 221 8.02 -1.73 18.00
N PRO A 222 9.16 -1.07 17.69
CA PRO A 222 10.03 -1.44 16.56
C PRO A 222 10.54 -2.90 16.56
N GLY A 223 10.39 -3.63 17.68
CA GLY A 223 10.78 -5.04 17.83
C GLY A 223 9.65 -6.00 18.21
N GLU A 224 8.42 -5.52 18.40
CA GLU A 224 7.27 -6.32 18.83
C GLU A 224 6.02 -6.06 17.99
N CYS A 225 5.34 -7.13 17.61
CA CYS A 225 3.99 -7.05 17.05
C CYS A 225 3.07 -8.04 17.75
N CYS A 226 1.76 -7.84 17.62
CA CYS A 226 0.78 -8.73 18.23
C CYS A 226 -0.37 -9.08 17.29
N GLU A 227 -0.93 -10.26 17.48
CA GLU A 227 -2.16 -10.75 16.85
C GLU A 227 -3.23 -10.84 17.94
N VAL A 228 -4.34 -10.11 17.79
CA VAL A 228 -5.46 -10.14 18.74
C VAL A 228 -6.12 -11.51 18.67
N VAL A 229 -6.15 -12.23 19.79
CA VAL A 229 -6.72 -13.58 19.89
C VAL A 229 -8.16 -13.52 20.35
N SER A 230 -8.43 -12.76 21.41
CA SER A 230 -9.79 -12.53 21.91
C SER A 230 -9.90 -11.15 22.55
N LEU A 231 -11.12 -10.63 22.55
CA LEU A 231 -11.48 -9.43 23.30
C LEU A 231 -11.82 -9.83 24.74
N THR A 232 -11.46 -9.00 25.72
CA THR A 232 -11.90 -9.20 27.11
C THR A 232 -13.22 -8.48 27.37
N ASP A 233 -13.98 -8.95 28.37
CA ASP A 233 -15.23 -8.32 28.80
C ASP A 233 -15.02 -6.85 29.23
N ASN A 234 -13.87 -6.58 29.86
CA ASN A 234 -13.40 -5.23 30.11
C ASN A 234 -12.91 -4.67 28.76
N ALA A 235 -13.67 -3.73 28.19
CA ALA A 235 -13.42 -3.15 26.87
C ALA A 235 -12.07 -2.40 26.73
N GLU A 236 -11.24 -2.35 27.77
CA GLU A 236 -9.94 -1.68 27.80
C GLU A 236 -8.77 -2.60 27.43
N THR A 237 -8.90 -3.90 27.68
CA THR A 237 -7.83 -4.87 27.42
C THR A 237 -8.17 -5.82 26.27
N VAL A 238 -7.14 -6.45 25.72
CA VAL A 238 -7.28 -7.52 24.73
C VAL A 238 -6.23 -8.60 25.00
N LEU A 239 -6.62 -9.85 24.76
CA LEU A 239 -5.67 -10.96 24.81
C LEU A 239 -4.98 -11.06 23.45
N CYS A 240 -3.67 -10.92 23.45
CA CYS A 240 -2.87 -10.92 22.23
C CYS A 240 -1.81 -12.02 22.27
N ARG A 241 -1.54 -12.60 21.10
CA ARG A 241 -0.30 -13.33 20.85
C ARG A 241 0.76 -12.34 20.39
N VAL A 242 1.77 -12.10 21.20
CA VAL A 242 2.86 -11.17 20.93
C VAL A 242 4.03 -11.93 20.33
N TYR A 243 4.59 -11.40 19.25
CA TYR A 243 5.80 -11.88 18.61
C TYR A 243 6.93 -10.89 18.91
N THR A 244 8.02 -11.40 19.48
CA THR A 244 9.21 -10.61 19.81
C THR A 244 10.34 -10.89 18.82
N ASN A 245 11.40 -10.08 18.87
CA ASN A 245 12.58 -10.21 18.02
C ASN A 245 12.25 -10.17 16.51
N LEU A 246 11.47 -9.15 16.11
CA LEU A 246 11.18 -8.89 14.71
C LEU A 246 12.45 -8.57 13.93
N GLN A 247 12.74 -9.40 12.92
CA GLN A 247 13.89 -9.24 12.04
C GLN A 247 13.49 -8.51 10.75
N SER A 248 14.47 -7.98 10.03
CA SER A 248 14.25 -7.45 8.69
C SER A 248 13.75 -8.56 7.75
N TYR A 249 12.67 -8.28 7.02
CA TYR A 249 12.16 -9.14 5.96
C TYR A 249 13.04 -9.05 4.69
N LEU A 250 13.52 -7.85 4.37
CA LEU A 250 14.42 -7.53 3.26
C LEU A 250 15.53 -6.59 3.76
N LEU A 251 16.71 -6.68 3.14
CA LEU A 251 17.86 -5.82 3.43
C LEU A 251 18.19 -4.84 2.28
N THR A 252 17.62 -5.07 1.09
CA THR A 252 17.84 -4.26 -0.10
C THR A 252 16.50 -3.65 -0.54
N PRO A 253 16.46 -2.34 -0.87
CA PRO A 253 17.58 -1.37 -0.89
C PRO A 253 18.03 -0.88 0.50
N CYS A 254 17.23 -1.14 1.54
CA CYS A 254 17.57 -0.89 2.94
C CYS A 254 16.88 -1.90 3.86
N ASP A 255 17.18 -1.79 5.15
CA ASP A 255 16.51 -2.56 6.20
C ASP A 255 14.99 -2.33 6.16
N SER A 256 14.24 -3.39 5.88
CA SER A 256 12.80 -3.32 5.70
C SER A 256 12.01 -2.95 6.96
N ARG A 257 12.65 -2.99 8.13
CA ARG A 257 12.05 -2.50 9.38
C ARG A 257 11.73 -1.00 9.31
N ILE A 258 12.50 -0.24 8.53
CA ILE A 258 12.28 1.21 8.33
C ILE A 258 10.87 1.47 7.79
N TYR A 259 10.43 0.69 6.79
CA TYR A 259 9.09 0.82 6.19
C TYR A 259 8.08 -0.20 6.71
N GLY A 260 8.34 -0.79 7.88
CA GLY A 260 7.37 -1.63 8.58
C GLY A 260 7.13 -3.01 7.97
N ALA A 261 8.13 -3.61 7.33
CA ALA A 261 8.07 -5.01 6.91
C ALA A 261 9.05 -5.87 7.73
N PHE A 262 8.53 -6.86 8.43
CA PHE A 262 9.27 -7.66 9.40
C PHE A 262 9.13 -9.15 9.15
N ARG A 263 10.12 -9.92 9.58
CA ARG A 263 10.09 -11.38 9.68
C ARG A 263 9.97 -11.78 11.14
N ALA A 264 8.88 -12.47 11.47
CA ALA A 264 8.62 -13.03 12.80
C ALA A 264 8.78 -14.56 12.77
N LYS A 265 9.36 -15.11 13.85
CA LYS A 265 9.46 -16.56 14.07
C LYS A 265 8.32 -17.00 14.98
N THR A 266 7.57 -18.01 14.56
CA THR A 266 6.40 -18.50 15.32
C THR A 266 6.77 -18.99 16.74
N ARG A 267 7.97 -19.54 16.93
CA ARG A 267 8.46 -20.02 18.23
C ARG A 267 8.76 -18.92 19.26
N ALA A 268 8.97 -17.68 18.81
CA ALA A 268 9.24 -16.52 19.67
C ALA A 268 7.95 -15.74 19.91
N SER A 269 6.90 -16.43 20.38
CA SER A 269 5.63 -15.79 20.69
C SER A 269 5.09 -16.21 22.05
N GLU A 270 4.43 -15.27 22.70
CA GLU A 270 3.84 -15.42 24.03
C GLU A 270 2.43 -14.81 24.07
N MET A 271 1.60 -15.28 24.99
CA MET A 271 0.27 -14.71 25.21
C MET A 271 0.39 -13.60 26.26
N ARG A 272 -0.05 -12.38 25.92
CA ARG A 272 -0.10 -11.24 26.85
C ARG A 272 -1.45 -10.56 26.81
N LEU A 273 -1.92 -10.12 27.98
CA LEU A 273 -2.99 -9.14 28.08
C LEU A 273 -2.39 -7.76 27.84
N LEU A 274 -2.91 -7.04 26.85
CA LEU A 274 -2.46 -5.71 26.47
C LEU A 274 -3.60 -4.72 26.59
N HIS A 275 -3.29 -3.52 27.06
CA HIS A 275 -4.23 -2.41 27.02
C HIS A 275 -4.38 -1.91 25.57
N ARG A 276 -5.58 -1.51 25.15
CA ARG A 276 -5.85 -1.07 23.77
C ARG A 276 -4.99 0.12 23.34
N SER A 277 -4.56 0.97 24.27
CA SER A 277 -3.65 2.09 23.97
C SER A 277 -2.27 1.65 23.48
N CYS A 278 -1.86 0.40 23.72
CA CYS A 278 -0.60 -0.15 23.22
C CYS A 278 -0.68 -0.55 21.73
N LEU A 279 -1.87 -0.62 21.13
CA LEU A 279 -2.08 -1.04 19.75
C LEU A 279 -1.84 0.14 18.81
N VAL A 280 -0.58 0.41 18.48
CA VAL A 280 -0.17 1.67 17.82
C VAL A 280 -0.49 1.68 16.32
N LYS A 281 0.03 0.70 15.56
CA LYS A 281 -0.11 0.69 14.09
C LYS A 281 -0.72 -0.60 13.60
N LEU A 282 -1.78 -0.51 12.80
CA LEU A 282 -2.36 -1.67 12.15
C LEU A 282 -1.31 -2.34 11.23
N ALA A 283 -1.30 -3.66 11.25
CA ALA A 283 -0.48 -4.51 10.39
C ALA A 283 -1.30 -5.72 9.93
N PHE A 284 -0.68 -6.55 9.10
CA PHE A 284 -1.20 -7.86 8.75
C PHE A 284 -0.07 -8.86 8.58
N VAL A 285 -0.39 -10.14 8.74
CA VAL A 285 0.58 -11.23 8.69
C VAL A 285 0.35 -12.09 7.48
N ILE A 286 1.42 -12.31 6.72
CA ILE A 286 1.47 -13.27 5.63
C ILE A 286 2.27 -14.48 6.13
N LYS A 287 1.70 -15.68 5.99
CA LYS A 287 2.38 -16.93 6.35
C LYS A 287 3.19 -17.39 5.15
N GLU A 288 4.51 -17.52 5.33
CA GLU A 288 5.40 -18.13 4.35
C GLU A 288 5.61 -19.63 4.65
N PRO A 289 6.07 -20.41 3.66
CA PRO A 289 6.52 -21.79 3.88
C PRO A 289 7.55 -21.89 5.02
N HIS A 290 7.63 -23.04 5.69
CA HIS A 290 8.56 -23.31 6.80
C HIS A 290 8.32 -22.51 8.10
N GLY A 291 7.12 -21.96 8.29
CA GLY A 291 6.70 -21.40 9.58
C GLY A 291 7.19 -19.96 9.85
N HIS A 292 7.71 -19.29 8.82
CA HIS A 292 8.00 -17.86 8.87
C HIS A 292 6.74 -17.03 8.66
N ARG A 293 6.66 -15.91 9.37
CA ARG A 293 5.58 -14.93 9.25
C ARG A 293 6.18 -13.62 8.79
N VAL A 294 5.61 -13.04 7.73
CA VAL A 294 5.95 -11.70 7.27
C VAL A 294 4.88 -10.77 7.82
N VAL A 295 5.28 -9.86 8.70
CA VAL A 295 4.41 -8.84 9.29
C VAL A 295 4.60 -7.57 8.48
N VAL A 296 3.51 -6.98 8.00
CA VAL A 296 3.55 -5.76 7.19
C VAL A 296 2.64 -4.70 7.80
N THR A 297 3.22 -3.58 8.19
CA THR A 297 2.51 -2.40 8.72
C THR A 297 1.71 -1.74 7.60
N VAL A 298 0.51 -1.26 7.93
CA VAL A 298 -0.30 -0.42 7.05
C VAL A 298 0.25 1.01 7.12
N LEU A 299 0.78 1.51 6.00
CA LEU A 299 1.48 2.80 5.92
C LEU A 299 0.60 3.96 5.41
N HIS A 300 -0.48 3.63 4.72
CA HIS A 300 -1.37 4.61 4.11
C HIS A 300 -2.43 5.07 5.11
N THR A 301 -2.93 6.29 4.92
CA THR A 301 -4.06 6.83 5.69
C THR A 301 -5.32 6.03 5.33
N ILE A 302 -6.00 5.55 6.37
CA ILE A 302 -7.21 4.72 6.29
C ILE A 302 -8.44 5.62 6.17
#